data_AF-A0A8W8IGF4-F1
#
_entry.id   AF-A0A8W8IGF4-F1
#
_cell.length_a   1.000
_cell.length_b   1.000
_cell.length_c   1.000
_cell.angle_alpha   90.00
_cell.angle_beta   90.00
_cell.angle_gamma   90.00
#
_symmetry.space_group_name_H-M   'P 1'
#
loop_
_entity.id
_entity.type
_entity.pdbx_description
1 polymer ?
#
loop_
_entity_poly.entity_id
_entity_poly.type
_entity_poly.pdbx_seq_one_letter_code
_entity_poly.pdbx_strand_id
1 'polypeptide(L)'
;MYTSDIKKELDGYQFPVYSTQFCPRNQTEWNERSSAINCTEENGYLCFPNEKFTQLLEFCHTARFIWIQEDSGCTSIGNGCFLAEPSCKGSDTATSLPETTKPTHVEIVTRNYSTTASTDEKKNGTLTYNDYFIYDEIFMMPILAGVLIPIILFSMLCVIYRKGIRRRKRRDDGEQQTEIALELSPLIQRDKHDNAVLIEQESPLDQAIFQQWKKDDSKFVSTRACKEVEKLIESQNLVIVTGNSGSGKSAIIHHIALWYRVKGWTVKPIYNVKEITDTYSLEDGLQSKILFVFNDPIGNESFDEIAYNSWKEQDERLKACLRNNKMLLSSRKYILLDNRVKGMLNDKSCSIDLSDDKHKLNNEEKKNILMSYASNSGLLKDDISGILTTEEYFPLLCKLYFSDKNNQTIGPRFFKEPFNVCQEQIRNFRNDSKKECQQKYCALVLLVLCNNQLCVEDIHKDDRLREKFELALKLCDIKTKSHTIGDALKTLEGFFVKKIDDTYHFYHDFVMEVTTFVFGTDYPRETIQYADIGFLRRRVNLKSSDDNRKEEVDKFTIYLNDKYVSDLAERLFDDIFGDRLLDVVLNPCVRNEKLLERDMKTLTIFIW
;
A
#
# COMPACT_ATOMS: atom_id res chain seq x y z
N MET A 1 38.73 7.36 8.02
CA MET A 1 39.70 6.71 8.93
C MET A 1 38.98 6.48 10.24
N TYR A 2 38.18 5.41 10.32
CA TYR A 2 37.49 5.06 11.57
C TYR A 2 38.52 4.48 12.54
N THR A 3 38.54 5.01 13.76
CA THR A 3 39.32 4.45 14.86
C THR A 3 38.79 3.05 15.17
N SER A 4 39.70 2.11 15.42
CA SER A 4 39.34 0.76 15.87
C SER A 4 38.63 0.84 17.22
N ASP A 5 37.30 0.71 17.24
CA ASP A 5 36.58 0.39 18.45
C ASP A 5 37.15 -0.92 19.01
N ILE A 6 37.67 -0.86 20.23
CA ILE A 6 38.29 -2.00 20.88
C ILE A 6 37.17 -3.01 21.16
N LYS A 7 37.10 -4.05 20.32
CA LYS A 7 36.14 -5.14 20.46
C LYS A 7 36.36 -5.82 21.80
N LYS A 8 35.46 -5.56 22.74
CA LYS A 8 35.47 -6.23 24.04
C LYS A 8 34.85 -7.61 23.87
N GLU A 9 35.70 -8.62 23.74
CA GLU A 9 35.30 -10.01 23.94
C GLU A 9 34.75 -10.16 25.37
N LEU A 10 33.71 -10.98 25.51
CA LEU A 10 32.97 -11.16 26.74
C LEU A 10 33.20 -12.57 27.31
N ASP A 11 33.63 -12.63 28.56
CA ASP A 11 33.75 -13.89 29.30
C ASP A 11 32.37 -14.53 29.55
N GLY A 12 32.33 -15.86 29.61
CA GLY A 12 31.14 -16.64 30.00
C GLY A 12 30.30 -17.23 28.86
N TYR A 13 30.73 -17.06 27.61
CA TYR A 13 30.14 -17.71 26.43
C TYR A 13 31.00 -18.91 25.98
N GLN A 14 30.38 -19.91 25.34
CA GLN A 14 31.09 -21.12 24.87
C GLN A 14 31.85 -20.92 23.54
N PHE A 15 31.72 -19.73 22.95
CA PHE A 15 32.33 -19.29 21.70
C PHE A 15 32.66 -17.79 21.82
N PRO A 16 33.57 -17.24 20.99
CA PRO A 16 33.93 -15.81 21.04
C PRO A 16 32.71 -14.92 20.79
N VAL A 17 32.35 -14.10 21.77
CA VAL A 17 31.25 -13.13 21.70
C VAL A 17 31.79 -11.75 22.07
N TYR A 18 31.43 -10.74 21.28
CA TYR A 18 31.91 -9.37 21.45
C TYR A 18 30.73 -8.43 21.71
N SER A 19 30.91 -7.42 22.55
CA SER A 19 29.89 -6.37 22.72
C SER A 19 29.93 -5.35 21.58
N THR A 20 28.78 -4.89 21.10
CA THR A 20 28.66 -3.77 20.16
C THR A 20 27.67 -2.70 20.63
N GLN A 21 27.83 -1.47 20.13
CA GLN A 21 26.88 -0.37 20.31
C GLN A 21 25.73 -0.41 19.28
N PHE A 22 25.94 -1.01 18.12
CA PHE A 22 24.94 -1.13 17.05
C PHE A 22 25.17 -2.40 16.21
N CYS A 23 24.09 -2.98 15.69
CA CYS A 23 24.17 -4.00 14.65
C CYS A 23 24.34 -3.34 13.27
N PRO A 24 24.98 -4.01 12.30
CA PRO A 24 25.27 -3.43 10.99
C PRO A 24 23.97 -3.07 10.25
N ARG A 25 23.99 -1.91 9.59
CA ARG A 25 22.83 -1.25 8.96
C ARG A 25 22.84 -1.31 7.43
N ASN A 26 23.78 -2.04 6.84
CA ASN A 26 23.94 -2.26 5.40
C ASN A 26 25.04 -3.31 5.16
N GLN A 27 25.18 -3.77 3.90
CA GLN A 27 26.19 -4.76 3.53
C GLN A 27 27.64 -4.32 3.81
N THR A 28 27.95 -3.03 3.72
CA THR A 28 29.32 -2.54 3.98
C THR A 28 29.66 -2.68 5.45
N GLU A 29 28.78 -2.18 6.34
CA GLU A 29 28.93 -2.39 7.79
C GLU A 29 28.92 -3.88 8.15
N TRP A 30 28.08 -4.70 7.50
CA TRP A 30 28.04 -6.14 7.75
C TRP A 30 29.38 -6.79 7.39
N ASN A 31 29.91 -6.54 6.19
CA ASN A 31 31.21 -7.04 5.73
C ASN A 31 32.35 -6.60 6.65
N GLU A 32 32.37 -5.32 7.02
CA GLU A 32 33.39 -4.76 7.93
C GLU A 32 33.33 -5.42 9.31
N ARG A 33 32.14 -5.55 9.91
CA ARG A 33 31.98 -6.13 11.25
C ARG A 33 32.26 -7.63 11.28
N SER A 34 31.74 -8.36 10.28
CA SER A 34 31.94 -9.79 10.03
C SER A 34 33.43 -10.12 9.87
N SER A 35 34.12 -9.40 8.98
CA SER A 35 35.57 -9.52 8.81
C SER A 35 36.33 -9.17 10.09
N ALA A 36 35.90 -8.13 10.81
CA ALA A 36 36.58 -7.68 12.02
C ALA A 36 36.33 -8.55 13.27
N ILE A 37 35.49 -9.59 13.21
CA ILE A 37 35.50 -10.70 14.18
C ILE A 37 35.96 -12.05 13.57
N ASN A 38 36.53 -12.01 12.35
CA ASN A 38 37.01 -13.18 11.60
C ASN A 38 35.93 -14.24 11.29
N CYS A 39 34.69 -13.82 11.01
CA CYS A 39 33.70 -14.71 10.41
C CYS A 39 34.11 -15.08 8.97
N THR A 40 33.67 -16.24 8.49
CA THR A 40 34.08 -16.82 7.21
C THR A 40 32.85 -17.29 6.43
N GLU A 41 33.02 -17.70 5.17
CA GLU A 41 31.92 -18.34 4.40
C GLU A 41 31.38 -19.63 5.05
N GLU A 42 32.15 -20.24 5.95
CA GLU A 42 31.73 -21.43 6.71
C GLU A 42 31.09 -21.08 8.07
N ASN A 43 31.33 -19.87 8.59
CA ASN A 43 30.89 -19.43 9.91
C ASN A 43 30.21 -18.04 9.84
N GLY A 44 28.87 -17.99 9.86
CA GLY A 44 28.09 -16.77 9.66
C GLY A 44 28.14 -15.77 10.83
N TYR A 45 27.94 -14.47 10.54
CA TYR A 45 27.92 -13.39 11.54
C TYR A 45 26.50 -13.14 12.06
N LEU A 46 26.34 -13.06 13.39
CA LEU A 46 25.11 -12.63 14.08
C LEU A 46 25.32 -11.34 14.87
N CYS A 47 24.25 -10.55 15.02
CA CYS A 47 24.21 -9.44 15.98
C CYS A 47 22.81 -9.22 16.56
N PHE A 48 22.68 -9.22 17.89
CA PHE A 48 21.40 -9.07 18.61
C PHE A 48 21.60 -8.77 20.11
N PRO A 49 20.57 -8.32 20.87
CA PRO A 49 20.69 -8.01 22.29
C PRO A 49 20.99 -9.23 23.20
N ASN A 50 21.65 -8.96 24.33
CA ASN A 50 21.79 -9.94 25.41
C ASN A 50 20.47 -10.19 26.16
N GLU A 51 20.40 -11.25 26.97
CA GLU A 51 19.24 -11.67 27.78
C GLU A 51 18.56 -10.52 28.57
N LYS A 52 19.31 -9.49 28.96
CA LYS A 52 18.81 -8.36 29.76
C LYS A 52 18.49 -7.11 28.94
N PHE A 53 18.57 -7.16 27.61
CA PHE A 53 18.40 -6.03 26.68
C PHE A 53 19.26 -4.79 27.03
N THR A 54 20.42 -5.03 27.65
CA THR A 54 21.34 -4.00 28.17
C THR A 54 22.50 -3.68 27.23
N GLN A 55 22.84 -4.59 26.33
CA GLN A 55 23.93 -4.45 25.36
C GLN A 55 23.64 -5.32 24.13
N LEU A 56 24.15 -4.91 22.96
CA LEU A 56 24.16 -5.75 21.77
C LEU A 56 25.41 -6.63 21.76
N LEU A 57 25.26 -7.84 21.23
CA LEU A 57 26.30 -8.85 21.07
C LEU A 57 26.54 -9.09 19.58
N GLU A 58 27.79 -9.37 19.18
CA GLU A 58 28.15 -9.88 17.86
C GLU A 58 29.06 -11.11 17.99
N PHE A 59 28.91 -12.10 17.11
CA PHE A 59 29.72 -13.33 17.09
C PHE A 59 29.61 -14.08 15.76
N CYS A 60 30.49 -15.07 15.56
CA CYS A 60 30.40 -16.01 14.44
C CYS A 60 29.78 -17.34 14.91
N HIS A 61 28.81 -17.88 14.17
CA HIS A 61 28.22 -19.19 14.41
C HIS A 61 28.68 -20.21 13.38
N THR A 62 28.85 -21.47 13.80
CA THR A 62 29.32 -22.58 12.94
C THR A 62 28.18 -23.41 12.32
N ALA A 63 26.92 -23.13 12.69
CA ALA A 63 25.77 -23.86 12.17
C ALA A 63 25.40 -23.38 10.75
N ARG A 64 25.32 -24.30 9.78
CA ARG A 64 24.84 -24.01 8.40
C ARG A 64 23.39 -23.52 8.35
N PHE A 65 22.60 -23.87 9.35
CA PHE A 65 21.24 -23.39 9.59
C PHE A 65 21.07 -23.24 11.10
N ILE A 66 20.59 -22.08 11.55
CA ILE A 66 20.09 -21.91 12.93
C ILE A 66 18.58 -22.14 12.84
N TRP A 67 18.11 -23.20 13.51
CA TRP A 67 16.68 -23.50 13.58
C TRP A 67 16.06 -22.70 14.72
N ILE A 68 15.59 -21.49 14.43
CA ILE A 68 14.69 -20.76 15.33
C ILE A 68 13.25 -21.16 14.96
N GLN A 69 12.46 -21.59 15.95
CA GLN A 69 11.11 -22.10 15.71
C GLN A 69 10.14 -20.98 15.35
N GLU A 70 9.08 -21.36 14.63
CA GLU A 70 8.14 -20.46 13.94
C GLU A 70 7.35 -19.47 14.86
N ASP A 71 7.49 -19.59 16.18
CA ASP A 71 6.85 -18.74 17.20
C ASP A 71 7.83 -17.94 18.09
N SER A 72 9.16 -18.10 17.95
CA SER A 72 10.15 -17.46 18.86
C SER A 72 10.74 -16.16 18.32
N GLY A 73 9.90 -15.13 18.17
CA GLY A 73 10.32 -13.74 17.92
C GLY A 73 11.05 -13.06 19.09
N CYS A 74 11.52 -13.82 20.08
CA CYS A 74 12.24 -13.34 21.26
C CYS A 74 13.36 -14.33 21.63
N THR A 75 14.48 -14.22 20.91
CA THR A 75 15.70 -14.99 21.19
C THR A 75 16.79 -14.07 21.70
N SER A 76 17.45 -14.47 22.79
CA SER A 76 18.64 -13.81 23.36
C SER A 76 19.72 -14.85 23.67
N ILE A 77 20.94 -14.45 24.06
CA ILE A 77 21.92 -15.40 24.64
C ILE A 77 22.14 -15.11 26.12
N GLY A 78 22.02 -16.16 26.92
CA GLY A 78 22.60 -16.28 28.25
C GLY A 78 23.38 -17.61 28.36
N ASN A 79 24.50 -17.60 29.09
CA ASN A 79 25.34 -18.78 29.38
C ASN A 79 25.80 -19.60 28.15
N GLY A 80 25.94 -18.98 26.98
CA GLY A 80 26.35 -19.63 25.74
C GLY A 80 25.25 -20.41 24.99
N CYS A 81 23.98 -20.28 25.40
CA CYS A 81 22.83 -20.87 24.71
C CYS A 81 21.86 -19.81 24.21
N PHE A 82 21.17 -20.09 23.10
CA PHE A 82 19.98 -19.32 22.72
C PHE A 82 18.87 -19.55 23.76
N LEU A 83 18.41 -18.47 24.38
CA LEU A 83 17.31 -18.45 25.33
C LEU A 83 16.08 -17.87 24.64
N ALA A 84 15.03 -18.69 24.51
CA ALA A 84 13.69 -18.22 24.22
C ALA A 84 13.10 -17.56 25.49
N GLU A 85 12.43 -16.42 25.33
CA GLU A 85 11.82 -15.72 26.47
C GLU A 85 10.67 -16.56 27.08
N PRO A 86 10.52 -16.67 28.42
CA PRO A 86 9.45 -17.47 29.04
C PRO A 86 8.02 -17.03 28.69
N SER A 87 7.86 -15.82 28.15
CA SER A 87 6.62 -15.26 27.59
C SER A 87 6.19 -15.97 26.30
N CYS A 88 7.16 -16.52 25.54
CA CYS A 88 6.94 -17.19 24.27
C CYS A 88 6.46 -18.62 24.50
N LYS A 89 5.24 -18.91 24.07
CA LYS A 89 4.69 -20.27 24.10
C LYS A 89 5.14 -21.03 22.85
N GLY A 90 6.14 -21.89 23.00
CA GLY A 90 6.46 -22.89 21.99
C GLY A 90 5.36 -23.94 21.86
N SER A 91 5.18 -24.49 20.66
CA SER A 91 4.38 -25.69 20.42
C SER A 91 5.25 -26.94 20.63
N ASP A 92 4.94 -27.74 21.66
CA ASP A 92 5.70 -28.93 22.03
C ASP A 92 5.70 -29.98 20.90
N THR A 93 6.80 -30.10 20.15
CA THR A 93 7.09 -31.32 19.37
C THR A 93 8.59 -31.60 19.31
N ALA A 94 9.08 -32.37 20.27
CA ALA A 94 10.46 -32.83 20.28
C ALA A 94 10.66 -33.97 19.25
N THR A 95 11.66 -33.88 18.39
CA THR A 95 12.21 -35.03 17.66
C THR A 95 13.73 -34.94 17.60
N SER A 96 14.41 -36.02 17.99
CA SER A 96 15.86 -36.09 18.21
C SER A 96 16.67 -36.19 16.91
N LEU A 97 17.76 -35.43 16.82
CA LEU A 97 18.83 -35.60 15.83
C LEU A 97 19.61 -36.91 16.04
N PRO A 98 20.06 -37.58 14.96
CA PRO A 98 21.19 -38.50 14.98
C PRO A 98 22.48 -37.83 14.46
N GLU A 99 23.58 -38.00 15.20
CA GLU A 99 24.92 -37.61 14.76
C GLU A 99 25.42 -38.51 13.61
N THR A 100 26.34 -38.03 12.76
CA THR A 100 27.33 -38.93 12.14
C THR A 100 28.61 -38.22 11.72
N THR A 101 29.74 -38.72 12.24
CA THR A 101 31.10 -38.26 11.96
C THR A 101 31.69 -38.88 10.68
N LYS A 102 32.39 -38.08 9.86
CA LYS A 102 33.84 -38.24 9.51
C LYS A 102 34.26 -37.32 8.34
N PRO A 103 35.53 -36.85 8.31
CA PRO A 103 36.02 -35.96 7.25
C PRO A 103 36.62 -36.74 6.06
N THR A 104 36.52 -36.17 4.86
CA THR A 104 37.25 -36.62 3.66
C THR A 104 38.12 -35.49 3.16
N HIS A 105 39.41 -35.77 2.96
CA HIS A 105 40.43 -34.82 2.49
C HIS A 105 40.10 -34.28 1.09
N VAL A 106 40.27 -32.97 0.87
CA VAL A 106 40.23 -32.36 -0.47
C VAL A 106 41.65 -31.91 -0.85
N GLU A 107 42.06 -32.24 -2.06
CA GLU A 107 43.36 -31.87 -2.63
C GLU A 107 43.23 -30.51 -3.33
N ILE A 108 43.94 -29.48 -2.85
CA ILE A 108 43.87 -28.12 -3.40
C ILE A 108 44.85 -27.97 -4.56
N VAL A 109 44.35 -27.95 -5.80
CA VAL A 109 45.12 -27.52 -6.97
C VAL A 109 45.07 -26.00 -7.07
N THR A 110 46.10 -25.32 -6.55
CA THR A 110 46.27 -23.87 -6.72
C THR A 110 46.63 -23.52 -8.16
N ARG A 111 45.89 -22.57 -8.76
CA ARG A 111 46.21 -22.01 -10.07
C ARG A 111 46.46 -20.51 -9.94
N ASN A 112 47.73 -20.12 -9.90
CA ASN A 112 48.14 -18.73 -9.77
C ASN A 112 47.88 -17.96 -11.07
N TYR A 113 47.31 -16.75 -10.97
CA TYR A 113 47.43 -15.73 -12.00
C TYR A 113 48.21 -14.53 -11.44
N SER A 114 49.38 -14.31 -12.03
CA SER A 114 50.30 -13.22 -11.72
C SER A 114 49.84 -11.89 -12.32
N THR A 115 49.80 -10.83 -11.53
CA THR A 115 49.58 -9.46 -12.00
C THR A 115 50.93 -8.77 -12.23
N THR A 116 51.20 -8.29 -13.45
CA THR A 116 52.38 -7.47 -13.76
C THR A 116 52.08 -5.99 -13.55
N ALA A 117 52.94 -5.31 -12.78
CA ALA A 117 52.89 -3.86 -12.58
C ALA A 117 53.77 -3.10 -13.60
N SER A 118 53.45 -1.83 -13.83
CA SER A 118 54.41 -0.83 -14.34
C SER A 118 54.08 0.57 -13.82
N THR A 119 55.01 1.19 -13.10
CA THR A 119 55.14 2.66 -12.92
C THR A 119 55.92 3.23 -14.13
N ASP A 120 56.24 4.51 -14.35
CA ASP A 120 56.26 5.79 -13.60
C ASP A 120 55.90 6.94 -14.62
N GLU A 121 56.01 8.26 -14.43
CA GLU A 121 56.66 9.14 -13.44
C GLU A 121 55.79 10.41 -13.23
N LYS A 122 56.39 11.57 -12.90
CA LYS A 122 55.72 12.85 -12.59
C LYS A 122 56.18 13.99 -13.49
N LYS A 123 55.58 15.18 -13.32
CA LYS A 123 56.32 16.45 -13.11
C LYS A 123 55.48 17.54 -12.43
N ASN A 124 56.16 18.46 -11.73
CA ASN A 124 55.60 19.39 -10.73
C ASN A 124 55.39 20.83 -11.28
N GLY A 125 54.58 21.66 -10.63
CA GLY A 125 54.52 23.12 -10.86
C GLY A 125 53.61 23.91 -9.89
N THR A 126 54.18 24.88 -9.17
CA THR A 126 53.66 25.63 -7.99
C THR A 126 52.78 26.87 -8.22
N LEU A 127 51.80 27.08 -7.31
CA LEU A 127 51.31 28.33 -6.61
C LEU A 127 51.53 29.76 -7.18
N THR A 128 50.46 30.58 -7.21
CA THR A 128 50.21 31.96 -6.61
C THR A 128 48.88 32.54 -7.15
N TYR A 129 47.87 32.97 -6.35
CA TYR A 129 47.58 34.27 -5.67
C TYR A 129 47.12 35.47 -6.56
N ASN A 130 46.17 36.27 -6.02
CA ASN A 130 45.30 37.32 -6.62
C ASN A 130 46.04 38.52 -7.33
N ASP A 131 45.44 39.42 -8.13
CA ASP A 131 44.29 40.31 -7.81
C ASP A 131 43.78 41.26 -8.96
N TYR A 132 42.58 41.88 -8.77
CA TYR A 132 42.01 43.12 -9.41
C TYR A 132 41.73 43.17 -10.95
N PHE A 133 40.78 43.95 -11.55
CA PHE A 133 39.78 45.00 -11.20
C PHE A 133 38.38 44.56 -11.73
N ILE A 134 37.17 44.84 -11.22
CA ILE A 134 36.49 45.99 -10.56
C ILE A 134 36.31 47.27 -11.40
N TYR A 135 35.30 47.27 -12.26
CA TYR A 135 34.30 48.34 -12.57
C TYR A 135 33.12 47.55 -13.20
N ASP A 136 31.84 47.61 -12.79
CA ASP A 136 30.93 48.77 -12.79
C ASP A 136 29.59 48.37 -12.12
N GLU A 137 29.36 48.71 -10.83
CA GLU A 137 28.18 48.23 -10.04
C GLU A 137 27.33 49.36 -9.44
N ILE A 138 27.64 50.64 -9.70
CA ILE A 138 26.99 51.77 -9.00
C ILE A 138 25.88 52.44 -9.82
N PHE A 139 25.79 52.21 -11.14
CA PHE A 139 24.83 52.91 -12.02
C PHE A 139 23.51 52.19 -12.35
N MET A 140 23.38 50.88 -12.11
CA MET A 140 22.21 50.10 -12.58
C MET A 140 21.07 49.95 -11.56
N MET A 141 21.31 50.17 -10.27
CA MET A 141 20.30 49.98 -9.22
C MET A 141 19.10 50.96 -9.24
N PRO A 142 19.23 52.26 -9.62
CA PRO A 142 18.09 53.17 -9.62
C PRO A 142 17.01 52.82 -10.66
N ILE A 143 17.41 52.25 -11.80
CA ILE A 143 16.53 52.03 -12.96
C ILE A 143 15.63 50.80 -12.73
N LEU A 144 16.16 49.74 -12.14
CA LEU A 144 15.39 48.52 -11.81
C LEU A 144 14.28 48.80 -10.79
N ALA A 145 14.56 49.59 -9.74
CA ALA A 145 13.56 49.96 -8.73
C ALA A 145 12.41 50.79 -9.33
N GLY A 146 12.72 51.75 -10.22
CA GLY A 146 11.72 52.62 -10.85
C GLY A 146 10.70 51.91 -11.74
N VAL A 147 11.06 50.76 -12.33
CA VAL A 147 10.19 50.02 -13.27
C VAL A 147 9.49 48.84 -12.60
N LEU A 148 10.14 48.12 -11.67
CA LEU A 148 9.54 46.95 -11.03
C LEU A 148 8.40 47.30 -10.05
N ILE A 149 8.54 48.39 -9.29
CA ILE A 149 7.56 48.76 -8.26
C ILE A 149 6.17 49.11 -8.88
N PRO A 150 6.06 49.90 -9.96
CA PRO A 150 4.78 50.13 -10.63
C PRO A 150 4.11 48.86 -11.17
N ILE A 151 4.90 47.91 -11.71
CA ILE A 151 4.38 46.64 -12.26
C ILE A 151 3.80 45.77 -11.12
N ILE A 152 4.49 45.71 -9.98
CA ILE A 152 4.01 44.98 -8.80
C ILE A 152 2.70 45.60 -8.28
N LEU A 153 2.63 46.93 -8.15
CA LEU A 153 1.41 47.63 -7.73
C LEU A 153 0.24 47.42 -8.71
N PHE A 154 0.49 47.44 -10.02
CA PHE A 154 -0.52 47.16 -11.03
C PHE A 154 -1.03 45.72 -10.96
N SER A 155 -0.14 44.73 -10.79
CA SER A 155 -0.54 43.33 -10.64
C SER A 155 -1.38 43.09 -9.37
N MET A 156 -1.02 43.74 -8.25
CA MET A 156 -1.81 43.72 -7.01
C MET A 156 -3.22 44.32 -7.21
N LEU A 157 -3.33 45.46 -7.91
CA LEU A 157 -4.62 46.06 -8.26
C LEU A 157 -5.46 45.13 -9.16
N CYS A 158 -4.86 44.49 -10.17
CA CYS A 158 -5.55 43.49 -10.99
C CYS A 158 -6.02 42.27 -10.17
N VAL A 159 -5.24 41.81 -9.19
CA VAL A 159 -5.64 40.72 -8.29
C VAL A 159 -6.82 41.15 -7.41
N ILE A 160 -6.79 42.35 -6.83
CA ILE A 160 -7.90 42.90 -6.02
C ILE A 160 -9.17 43.03 -6.87
N TYR A 161 -9.07 43.56 -8.09
CA TYR A 161 -10.19 43.69 -9.03
C TYR A 161 -10.80 42.33 -9.41
N ARG A 162 -9.96 41.34 -9.76
CA ARG A 162 -10.41 39.95 -10.02
C ARG A 162 -11.05 39.29 -8.79
N LYS A 163 -10.55 39.58 -7.57
CA LYS A 163 -11.13 39.08 -6.30
C LYS A 163 -12.49 39.73 -6.01
N GLY A 164 -12.69 40.98 -6.41
CA GLY A 164 -13.99 41.68 -6.39
C GLY A 164 -15.03 41.05 -7.31
N ILE A 165 -14.67 40.75 -8.58
CA ILE A 165 -15.56 40.08 -9.54
C ILE A 165 -15.96 38.68 -9.03
N ARG A 166 -15.00 37.89 -8.51
CA ARG A 166 -15.30 36.58 -7.90
C ARG A 166 -16.23 36.66 -6.68
N ARG A 167 -16.22 37.77 -5.93
CA ARG A 167 -17.13 37.99 -4.79
C ARG A 167 -18.56 38.36 -5.22
N ARG A 168 -18.75 39.06 -6.34
CA ARG A 168 -20.10 39.28 -6.91
C ARG A 168 -20.68 37.97 -7.44
N LYS A 169 -19.94 37.22 -8.26
CA LYS A 169 -20.43 35.96 -8.79
C LYS A 169 -20.83 34.94 -7.71
N ARG A 170 -20.04 34.81 -6.62
CA ARG A 170 -20.42 33.99 -5.45
C ARG A 170 -21.66 34.47 -4.68
N ARG A 171 -22.08 35.73 -4.83
CA ARG A 171 -23.32 36.24 -4.22
C ARG A 171 -24.52 35.87 -5.08
N ASP A 172 -24.40 36.06 -6.39
CA ASP A 172 -25.43 35.68 -7.36
C ASP A 172 -25.66 34.15 -7.36
N ASP A 173 -24.58 33.35 -7.39
CA ASP A 173 -24.64 31.88 -7.28
C ASP A 173 -25.22 31.42 -5.90
N GLY A 174 -25.05 32.23 -4.85
CA GLY A 174 -25.48 31.93 -3.49
C GLY A 174 -26.95 32.26 -3.21
N GLU A 175 -27.47 33.36 -3.77
CA GLU A 175 -28.90 33.69 -3.72
C GLU A 175 -29.72 32.62 -4.46
N GLN A 176 -29.23 32.15 -5.61
CA GLN A 176 -29.89 31.09 -6.40
C GLN A 176 -29.87 29.71 -5.70
N GLN A 177 -28.86 29.39 -4.90
CA GLN A 177 -28.86 28.20 -4.03
C GLN A 177 -29.77 28.34 -2.81
N THR A 178 -29.96 29.56 -2.30
CA THR A 178 -30.83 29.82 -1.14
C THR A 178 -32.31 29.67 -1.51
N GLU A 179 -32.69 30.06 -2.73
CA GLU A 179 -34.06 29.93 -3.25
C GLU A 179 -34.47 28.45 -3.43
N ILE A 180 -33.56 27.58 -3.91
CA ILE A 180 -33.80 26.13 -4.03
C ILE A 180 -33.89 25.44 -2.66
N ALA A 181 -33.17 25.94 -1.65
CA ALA A 181 -33.20 25.38 -0.29
C ALA A 181 -34.50 25.67 0.48
N LEU A 182 -35.34 26.58 -0.01
CA LEU A 182 -36.55 27.04 0.67
C LEU A 182 -37.82 26.19 0.39
N GLU A 183 -37.81 25.32 -0.64
CA GLU A 183 -38.98 24.47 -0.97
C GLU A 183 -39.04 23.13 -0.21
N LEU A 184 -37.99 22.72 0.51
CA LEU A 184 -37.96 21.46 1.28
C LEU A 184 -37.70 21.67 2.78
N SER A 185 -38.67 22.26 3.51
CA SER A 185 -38.86 22.04 4.95
C SER A 185 -40.15 22.69 5.49
N PRO A 186 -40.93 21.97 6.31
CA PRO A 186 -41.73 22.57 7.36
C PRO A 186 -41.14 22.29 8.76
N LEU A 187 -40.88 23.39 9.48
CA LEU A 187 -41.00 23.52 10.95
C LEU A 187 -40.14 22.63 11.86
N ILE A 188 -39.00 23.18 12.29
CA ILE A 188 -38.52 23.01 13.67
C ILE A 188 -38.34 24.41 14.27
N GLN A 189 -39.11 24.73 15.32
CA GLN A 189 -38.91 25.93 16.11
C GLN A 189 -37.67 25.78 16.99
N ARG A 190 -36.96 26.89 17.19
CA ARG A 190 -35.77 26.96 18.05
C ARG A 190 -36.19 26.86 19.50
N ASP A 191 -35.43 26.11 20.28
CA ASP A 191 -35.01 26.59 21.61
C ASP A 191 -33.49 26.70 21.64
N LYS A 192 -33.02 27.88 22.07
CA LYS A 192 -31.61 28.13 22.33
C LYS A 192 -31.34 27.88 23.81
N HIS A 193 -30.51 26.90 24.12
CA HIS A 193 -29.66 26.99 25.30
C HIS A 193 -28.27 26.42 25.00
N ASP A 194 -27.29 27.01 25.66
CA ASP A 194 -25.91 27.02 25.19
C ASP A 194 -25.19 25.69 25.42
N ASN A 195 -24.66 25.13 24.33
CA ASN A 195 -23.50 24.25 24.34
C ASN A 195 -22.76 24.47 23.02
N ALA A 196 -21.69 25.26 23.08
CA ALA A 196 -20.80 25.47 21.94
C ALA A 196 -19.93 24.21 21.76
N VAL A 197 -20.52 23.18 21.15
CA VAL A 197 -19.77 22.01 20.67
C VAL A 197 -18.73 22.51 19.68
N LEU A 198 -17.46 22.21 19.96
CA LEU A 198 -16.37 22.37 19.01
C LEU A 198 -16.63 21.40 17.85
N ILE A 199 -17.30 21.89 16.81
CA ILE A 199 -17.35 21.19 15.52
C ILE A 199 -15.94 21.26 14.95
N GLU A 200 -15.20 20.16 15.07
CA GLU A 200 -13.99 19.95 14.27
C GLU A 200 -14.33 20.22 12.81
N GLN A 201 -13.57 21.11 12.15
CA GLN A 201 -13.75 21.32 10.73
C GLN A 201 -13.35 20.03 10.00
N GLU A 202 -14.31 19.38 9.34
CA GLU A 202 -14.06 18.22 8.48
C GLU A 202 -12.89 18.52 7.53
N SER A 203 -11.91 17.61 7.46
CA SER A 203 -10.72 17.88 6.66
C SER A 203 -11.09 18.04 5.18
N PRO A 204 -10.31 18.80 4.38
CA PRO A 204 -10.56 18.90 2.94
C PRO A 204 -10.60 17.52 2.25
N LEU A 205 -9.80 16.58 2.74
CA LEU A 205 -9.76 15.19 2.28
C LEU A 205 -11.07 14.46 2.59
N ASP A 206 -11.56 14.52 3.84
CA ASP A 206 -12.86 13.93 4.23
C ASP A 206 -14.00 14.48 3.37
N GLN A 207 -14.02 15.80 3.15
CA GLN A 207 -15.02 16.45 2.30
C GLN A 207 -14.99 15.89 0.86
N ALA A 208 -13.80 15.68 0.28
CA ALA A 208 -13.64 15.08 -1.04
C ALA A 208 -14.08 13.60 -1.08
N ILE A 209 -13.73 12.82 -0.05
CA ILE A 209 -14.17 11.42 0.12
C ILE A 209 -15.70 11.34 0.18
N PHE A 210 -16.34 12.19 0.98
CA PHE A 210 -17.79 12.22 1.12
C PHE A 210 -18.52 12.71 -0.13
N GLN A 211 -17.93 13.62 -0.92
CA GLN A 211 -18.44 13.98 -2.25
C GLN A 211 -18.43 12.76 -3.19
N GLN A 212 -17.35 11.97 -3.17
CA GLN A 212 -17.26 10.74 -3.95
C GLN A 212 -18.26 9.67 -3.49
N TRP A 213 -18.47 9.49 -2.17
CA TRP A 213 -19.50 8.58 -1.65
C TRP A 213 -20.89 8.99 -2.11
N LYS A 214 -21.27 10.28 -2.01
CA LYS A 214 -22.57 10.79 -2.48
C LYS A 214 -22.76 10.60 -3.99
N LYS A 215 -21.71 10.77 -4.79
CA LYS A 215 -21.73 10.53 -6.23
C LYS A 215 -22.00 9.05 -6.54
N ASP A 216 -21.35 8.14 -5.83
CA ASP A 216 -21.55 6.70 -6.01
C ASP A 216 -22.93 6.23 -5.49
N ASP A 217 -23.41 6.84 -4.40
CA ASP A 217 -24.72 6.58 -3.80
C ASP A 217 -25.90 6.96 -4.73
N SER A 218 -25.71 7.91 -5.65
CA SER A 218 -26.74 8.34 -6.61
C SER A 218 -27.27 7.23 -7.54
N LYS A 219 -26.56 6.10 -7.63
CA LYS A 219 -26.94 4.88 -8.37
C LYS A 219 -27.09 3.65 -7.47
N PHE A 220 -27.08 3.84 -6.15
CA PHE A 220 -27.24 2.75 -5.20
C PHE A 220 -28.66 2.15 -5.27
N VAL A 221 -28.74 0.83 -5.09
CA VAL A 221 -30.01 0.09 -5.04
C VAL A 221 -30.02 -0.70 -3.74
N SER A 222 -30.93 -0.35 -2.83
CA SER A 222 -31.06 -1.05 -1.54
C SER A 222 -31.52 -2.50 -1.74
N THR A 223 -30.66 -3.44 -1.34
CA THR A 223 -30.86 -4.89 -1.43
C THR A 223 -31.40 -5.47 -0.12
N ARG A 224 -31.77 -6.75 -0.12
CA ARG A 224 -32.08 -7.49 1.12
C ARG A 224 -30.90 -7.43 2.09
N ALA A 225 -29.68 -7.62 1.60
CA ALA A 225 -28.47 -7.55 2.42
C ALA A 225 -28.27 -6.17 3.05
N CYS A 226 -28.48 -5.08 2.30
CA CYS A 226 -28.43 -3.71 2.82
C CYS A 226 -29.38 -3.53 4.01
N LYS A 227 -30.64 -3.99 3.86
CA LYS A 227 -31.67 -3.95 4.91
C LYS A 227 -31.37 -4.82 6.13
N GLU A 228 -30.48 -5.80 6.02
CA GLU A 228 -29.99 -6.57 7.17
C GLU A 228 -28.83 -5.85 7.87
N VAL A 229 -27.91 -5.24 7.12
CA VAL A 229 -26.84 -4.38 7.69
C VAL A 229 -27.44 -3.16 8.42
N GLU A 230 -28.47 -2.52 7.85
CA GLU A 230 -29.24 -1.43 8.47
C GLU A 230 -29.80 -1.82 9.84
N LYS A 231 -30.44 -3.00 9.96
CA LYS A 231 -30.99 -3.51 11.23
C LYS A 231 -29.90 -3.89 12.23
N LEU A 232 -28.81 -4.47 11.73
CA LEU A 232 -27.72 -4.93 12.57
C LEU A 232 -26.99 -3.75 13.22
N ILE A 233 -26.70 -2.68 12.46
CA ILE A 233 -26.01 -1.49 13.00
C ILE A 233 -26.89 -0.66 13.95
N GLU A 234 -28.22 -0.81 13.91
CA GLU A 234 -29.10 -0.22 14.92
C GLU A 234 -29.01 -0.93 16.27
N SER A 235 -28.84 -2.26 16.28
CA SER A 235 -28.79 -3.09 17.50
C SER A 235 -27.38 -3.39 18.02
N GLN A 236 -26.36 -3.32 17.17
CA GLN A 236 -24.96 -3.57 17.49
C GLN A 236 -24.09 -2.34 17.22
N ASN A 237 -22.91 -2.29 17.85
CA ASN A 237 -21.94 -1.21 17.67
C ASN A 237 -20.78 -1.57 16.73
N LEU A 238 -20.60 -2.85 16.40
CA LEU A 238 -19.73 -3.31 15.33
C LEU A 238 -20.60 -4.02 14.30
N VAL A 239 -20.38 -3.75 13.01
CA VAL A 239 -20.91 -4.57 11.91
C VAL A 239 -19.85 -4.75 10.82
N ILE A 240 -19.69 -5.98 10.34
CA ILE A 240 -18.70 -6.38 9.33
C ILE A 240 -19.42 -6.88 8.09
N VAL A 241 -19.29 -6.18 6.97
CA VAL A 241 -19.84 -6.59 5.67
C VAL A 241 -18.75 -7.32 4.89
N THR A 242 -18.92 -8.62 4.66
CA THR A 242 -17.96 -9.49 3.98
C THR A 242 -18.49 -10.04 2.65
N GLY A 243 -17.63 -10.72 1.88
CA GLY A 243 -17.95 -11.26 0.56
C GLY A 243 -16.86 -11.01 -0.48
N ASN A 244 -17.08 -11.48 -1.71
CA ASN A 244 -16.12 -11.41 -2.82
C ASN A 244 -15.81 -9.95 -3.26
N SER A 245 -14.75 -9.77 -4.05
CA SER A 245 -14.39 -8.44 -4.58
C SER A 245 -15.48 -7.91 -5.52
N GLY A 246 -15.70 -6.59 -5.52
CA GLY A 246 -16.74 -5.92 -6.31
C GLY A 246 -18.21 -6.24 -5.96
N SER A 247 -18.50 -7.00 -4.88
CA SER A 247 -19.87 -7.40 -4.49
C SER A 247 -20.74 -6.29 -3.90
N GLY A 248 -20.18 -5.09 -3.66
CA GLY A 248 -20.90 -3.94 -3.10
C GLY A 248 -20.72 -3.69 -1.60
N LYS A 249 -19.81 -4.40 -0.91
CA LYS A 249 -19.53 -4.23 0.53
C LYS A 249 -19.37 -2.77 0.95
N SER A 250 -18.39 -2.08 0.35
CA SER A 250 -18.08 -0.68 0.63
C SER A 250 -19.27 0.23 0.29
N ALA A 251 -19.99 -0.03 -0.80
CA ALA A 251 -21.17 0.74 -1.17
C ALA A 251 -22.29 0.66 -0.11
N ILE A 252 -22.55 -0.52 0.48
CA ILE A 252 -23.53 -0.66 1.57
C ILE A 252 -23.09 0.14 2.81
N ILE A 253 -21.84 0.01 3.25
CA ILE A 253 -21.39 0.74 4.46
C ILE A 253 -21.27 2.25 4.22
N HIS A 254 -20.94 2.71 3.01
CA HIS A 254 -20.92 4.14 2.66
C HIS A 254 -22.35 4.71 2.57
N HIS A 255 -23.30 3.99 1.98
CA HIS A 255 -24.72 4.35 1.96
C HIS A 255 -25.27 4.57 3.38
N ILE A 256 -25.06 3.58 4.25
CA ILE A 256 -25.48 3.64 5.66
C ILE A 256 -24.75 4.78 6.40
N ALA A 257 -23.46 4.99 6.15
CA ALA A 257 -22.72 6.08 6.76
C ALA A 257 -23.26 7.47 6.34
N LEU A 258 -23.60 7.67 5.06
CA LEU A 258 -24.25 8.90 4.58
C LEU A 258 -25.59 9.14 5.28
N TRP A 259 -26.39 8.10 5.48
CA TRP A 259 -27.65 8.18 6.25
C TRP A 259 -27.42 8.54 7.73
N TYR A 260 -26.38 7.98 8.35
CA TYR A 260 -26.00 8.32 9.72
C TYR A 260 -25.53 9.78 9.86
N ARG A 261 -24.84 10.36 8.86
CA ARG A 261 -24.56 11.82 8.83
C ARG A 261 -25.83 12.66 8.82
N VAL A 262 -26.84 12.26 8.04
CA VAL A 262 -28.15 12.96 8.02
C VAL A 262 -28.87 12.85 9.37
N LYS A 263 -28.67 11.75 10.12
CA LYS A 263 -29.13 11.57 11.50
C LYS A 263 -28.28 12.34 12.56
N GLY A 264 -27.31 13.16 12.14
CA GLY A 264 -26.46 13.94 13.05
C GLY A 264 -25.37 13.15 13.78
N TRP A 265 -24.92 12.01 13.23
CA TRP A 265 -23.72 11.33 13.69
C TRP A 265 -22.48 11.92 13.02
N THR A 266 -21.39 12.03 13.77
CA THR A 266 -20.06 12.32 13.23
C THR A 266 -19.56 11.07 12.52
N VAL A 267 -19.39 11.12 11.20
CA VAL A 267 -18.81 9.99 10.46
C VAL A 267 -17.33 10.27 10.23
N LYS A 268 -16.49 9.28 10.51
CA LYS A 268 -15.04 9.33 10.29
C LYS A 268 -14.65 8.16 9.37
N PRO A 269 -14.22 8.43 8.11
CA PRO A 269 -13.50 7.45 7.32
C PRO A 269 -12.18 7.12 8.02
N ILE A 270 -11.78 5.85 8.03
CA ILE A 270 -10.57 5.38 8.70
C ILE A 270 -9.69 4.60 7.72
N TYR A 271 -8.38 4.84 7.80
CA TYR A 271 -7.34 4.21 6.97
C TYR A 271 -6.36 3.38 7.80
N ASN A 272 -6.18 3.72 9.07
CA ASN A 272 -5.35 2.98 10.02
C ASN A 272 -6.08 2.85 11.36
N VAL A 273 -6.03 1.66 11.99
CA VAL A 273 -6.64 1.41 13.30
C VAL A 273 -6.17 2.38 14.39
N LYS A 274 -4.95 2.93 14.28
CA LYS A 274 -4.43 3.95 15.21
C LYS A 274 -5.25 5.25 15.20
N GLU A 275 -5.81 5.64 14.05
CA GLU A 275 -6.66 6.83 13.92
C GLU A 275 -7.91 6.73 14.82
N ILE A 276 -8.45 5.52 15.01
CA ILE A 276 -9.59 5.27 15.91
C ILE A 276 -9.19 5.54 17.37
N THR A 277 -8.03 5.03 17.79
CA THR A 277 -7.54 5.19 19.16
C THR A 277 -7.08 6.61 19.45
N ASP A 278 -6.52 7.30 18.46
CA ASP A 278 -6.08 8.69 18.60
C ASP A 278 -7.30 9.62 18.69
N THR A 279 -8.30 9.44 17.81
CA THR A 279 -9.60 10.15 17.89
C THR A 279 -10.25 9.93 19.26
N TYR A 280 -10.31 8.68 19.74
CA TYR A 280 -10.89 8.34 21.04
C TYR A 280 -10.13 8.93 22.24
N SER A 281 -8.80 9.12 22.11
CA SER A 281 -7.96 9.66 23.19
C SER A 281 -7.98 11.19 23.27
N LEU A 282 -8.38 11.87 22.20
CA LEU A 282 -8.50 13.34 22.14
C LEU A 282 -9.88 13.83 22.62
N GLU A 283 -10.92 13.00 22.53
CA GLU A 283 -12.28 13.33 22.99
C GLU A 283 -12.44 13.12 24.50
N ASP A 284 -11.94 14.09 25.27
CA ASP A 284 -12.00 14.09 26.73
C ASP A 284 -13.46 14.24 27.23
N GLY A 285 -14.14 13.10 27.42
CA GLY A 285 -15.33 12.97 28.27
C GLY A 285 -16.71 13.28 27.67
N LEU A 286 -16.84 13.72 26.41
CA LEU A 286 -18.15 14.07 25.82
C LEU A 286 -18.63 13.11 24.72
N GLN A 287 -19.45 12.12 25.14
CA GLN A 287 -20.75 11.76 24.54
C GLN A 287 -20.86 11.70 22.99
N SER A 288 -19.78 11.38 22.28
CA SER A 288 -19.71 11.51 20.84
C SER A 288 -20.50 10.38 20.15
N LYS A 289 -21.32 10.77 19.17
CA LYS A 289 -22.01 9.84 18.28
C LYS A 289 -21.15 9.61 17.05
N ILE A 290 -20.02 8.92 17.20
CA ILE A 290 -19.13 8.62 16.08
C ILE A 290 -19.53 7.31 15.41
N LEU A 291 -19.56 7.34 14.08
CA LEU A 291 -19.57 6.15 13.24
C LEU A 291 -18.25 6.09 12.45
N PHE A 292 -17.40 5.16 12.84
CA PHE A 292 -16.16 4.83 12.12
C PHE A 292 -16.47 3.97 10.89
N VAL A 293 -15.85 4.28 9.75
CA VAL A 293 -16.03 3.53 8.50
C VAL A 293 -14.67 3.14 7.96
N PHE A 294 -14.32 1.85 8.07
CA PHE A 294 -12.99 1.35 7.74
C PHE A 294 -13.12 0.24 6.68
N ASN A 295 -12.59 0.51 5.49
CA ASN A 295 -12.63 -0.47 4.40
C ASN A 295 -11.42 -1.39 4.50
N ASP A 296 -11.67 -2.70 4.55
CA ASP A 296 -10.69 -3.77 4.39
C ASP A 296 -9.47 -3.66 5.35
N PRO A 297 -9.72 -3.59 6.68
CA PRO A 297 -8.77 -3.12 7.70
C PRO A 297 -7.56 -4.03 7.96
N ILE A 298 -7.59 -5.26 7.44
CA ILE A 298 -6.54 -6.27 7.59
C ILE A 298 -6.04 -6.78 6.22
N GLY A 299 -6.15 -5.91 5.22
CA GLY A 299 -5.77 -6.17 3.84
C GLY A 299 -6.97 -6.15 2.89
N ASN A 300 -6.77 -5.50 1.74
CA ASN A 300 -7.75 -5.35 0.66
C ASN A 300 -7.42 -6.21 -0.57
N GLU A 301 -6.32 -6.96 -0.54
CA GLU A 301 -5.76 -7.73 -1.66
C GLU A 301 -5.52 -9.18 -1.24
N SER A 302 -4.75 -9.35 -0.17
CA SER A 302 -4.53 -10.59 0.58
C SER A 302 -4.51 -10.24 2.07
N PHE A 303 -4.46 -11.25 2.94
CA PHE A 303 -4.33 -11.02 4.38
C PHE A 303 -3.02 -10.30 4.69
N ASP A 304 -3.10 -9.12 5.30
CA ASP A 304 -1.92 -8.38 5.74
C ASP A 304 -1.71 -8.54 7.25
N GLU A 305 -0.75 -9.40 7.59
CA GLU A 305 -0.39 -9.71 8.96
C GLU A 305 0.09 -8.50 9.77
N ILE A 306 0.72 -7.50 9.14
CA ILE A 306 1.17 -6.28 9.82
C ILE A 306 -0.05 -5.44 10.24
N ALA A 307 -1.03 -5.29 9.34
CA ALA A 307 -2.28 -4.59 9.63
C ALA A 307 -3.12 -5.34 10.69
N TYR A 308 -3.18 -6.67 10.62
CA TYR A 308 -3.85 -7.49 11.62
C TYR A 308 -3.17 -7.44 13.00
N ASN A 309 -1.84 -7.45 13.07
CA ASN A 309 -1.13 -7.32 14.35
C ASN A 309 -1.38 -5.93 14.98
N SER A 310 -1.34 -4.86 14.18
CA SER A 310 -1.74 -3.50 14.61
C SER A 310 -3.18 -3.47 15.14
N TRP A 311 -4.12 -4.19 14.49
CA TRP A 311 -5.49 -4.34 14.99
C TRP A 311 -5.53 -5.07 16.34
N LYS A 312 -4.89 -6.24 16.41
CA LYS A 312 -4.85 -7.13 17.58
C LYS A 312 -4.28 -6.43 18.82
N GLU A 313 -3.27 -5.58 18.66
CA GLU A 313 -2.71 -4.74 19.72
C GLU A 313 -3.73 -3.75 20.31
N GLN A 314 -4.70 -3.29 19.52
CA GLN A 314 -5.72 -2.34 19.96
C GLN A 314 -7.07 -2.99 20.32
N ASP A 315 -7.24 -4.31 20.22
CA ASP A 315 -8.54 -5.02 20.34
C ASP A 315 -9.32 -4.64 21.62
N GLU A 316 -8.66 -4.52 22.79
CA GLU A 316 -9.30 -4.08 24.04
C GLU A 316 -9.68 -2.58 24.05
N ARG A 317 -8.87 -1.72 23.41
CA ARG A 317 -9.18 -0.28 23.27
C ARG A 317 -10.34 -0.06 22.29
N LEU A 318 -10.40 -0.84 21.22
CA LEU A 318 -11.53 -0.86 20.29
C LEU A 318 -12.82 -1.29 21.00
N LYS A 319 -12.79 -2.36 21.82
CA LYS A 319 -13.94 -2.76 22.67
C LYS A 319 -14.41 -1.64 23.60
N ALA A 320 -13.49 -0.86 24.17
CA ALA A 320 -13.84 0.28 25.01
C ALA A 320 -14.48 1.43 24.20
N CYS A 321 -13.92 1.77 23.04
CA CYS A 321 -14.44 2.80 22.14
C CYS A 321 -15.86 2.47 21.64
N LEU A 322 -16.11 1.21 21.28
CA LEU A 322 -17.39 0.71 20.78
C LEU A 322 -18.51 0.61 21.85
N ARG A 323 -18.28 1.07 23.09
CA ARG A 323 -19.35 1.22 24.09
C ARG A 323 -20.30 2.38 23.75
N ASN A 324 -19.74 3.48 23.23
CA ASN A 324 -20.49 4.70 22.89
C ASN A 324 -20.54 4.95 21.38
N ASN A 325 -19.53 4.49 20.64
CA ASN A 325 -19.40 4.68 19.20
C ASN A 325 -19.84 3.45 18.40
N LYS A 326 -20.03 3.64 17.09
CA LYS A 326 -20.33 2.59 16.12
C LYS A 326 -19.21 2.43 15.09
N MET A 327 -19.08 1.26 14.50
CA MET A 327 -18.10 0.96 13.46
C MET A 327 -18.67 0.03 12.39
N LEU A 328 -18.51 0.44 11.14
CA LEU A 328 -18.82 -0.34 9.94
C LEU A 328 -17.52 -0.73 9.24
N LEU A 329 -17.32 -2.04 9.05
CA LEU A 329 -16.16 -2.60 8.35
C LEU A 329 -16.59 -3.22 7.02
N SER A 330 -15.76 -3.10 5.97
CA SER A 330 -15.76 -4.07 4.86
C SER A 330 -14.57 -5.01 4.98
N SER A 331 -14.67 -6.23 4.48
CA SER A 331 -13.50 -7.09 4.24
C SER A 331 -13.78 -8.13 3.16
N ARG A 332 -12.74 -8.68 2.52
CA ARG A 332 -12.91 -9.82 1.61
C ARG A 332 -13.15 -11.11 2.40
N LYS A 333 -14.04 -11.96 1.90
CA LYS A 333 -14.43 -13.23 2.56
C LYS A 333 -13.24 -14.11 2.95
N TYR A 334 -12.32 -14.36 2.02
CA TYR A 334 -11.14 -15.20 2.28
C TYR A 334 -10.16 -14.58 3.28
N ILE A 335 -10.13 -13.25 3.42
CA ILE A 335 -9.25 -12.55 4.37
C ILE A 335 -9.77 -12.71 5.80
N LEU A 336 -11.08 -12.57 6.05
CA LEU A 336 -11.66 -12.86 7.37
C LEU A 336 -11.65 -14.34 7.75
N LEU A 337 -11.64 -15.23 6.76
CA LEU A 337 -11.57 -16.68 6.98
C LEU A 337 -10.14 -17.21 7.18
N ASP A 338 -9.12 -16.36 7.08
CA ASP A 338 -7.73 -16.73 7.38
C ASP A 338 -7.62 -17.27 8.82
N ASN A 339 -6.94 -18.40 8.99
CA ASN A 339 -6.88 -19.11 10.25
C ASN A 339 -6.15 -18.32 11.36
N ARG A 340 -5.38 -17.27 11.03
CA ARG A 340 -4.74 -16.35 11.98
C ARG A 340 -5.70 -15.30 12.55
N VAL A 341 -6.82 -15.01 11.87
CA VAL A 341 -7.82 -14.03 12.33
C VAL A 341 -8.55 -14.55 13.57
N LYS A 342 -8.57 -13.72 14.61
CA LYS A 342 -9.15 -13.96 15.95
C LYS A 342 -9.74 -12.65 16.48
N GLY A 343 -10.24 -12.66 17.71
CA GLY A 343 -10.82 -11.47 18.35
C GLY A 343 -12.10 -11.01 17.66
N MET A 344 -12.36 -9.70 17.69
CA MET A 344 -13.63 -9.11 17.21
C MET A 344 -13.90 -9.38 15.72
N LEU A 345 -12.85 -9.49 14.89
CA LEU A 345 -12.99 -9.71 13.44
C LEU A 345 -13.49 -11.12 13.07
N ASN A 346 -13.43 -12.08 14.01
CA ASN A 346 -13.94 -13.44 13.83
C ASN A 346 -15.33 -13.66 14.47
N ASP A 347 -15.97 -12.61 15.00
CA ASP A 347 -17.31 -12.72 15.58
C ASP A 347 -18.39 -12.76 14.49
N LYS A 348 -18.92 -13.96 14.24
CA LYS A 348 -19.97 -14.19 13.25
C LYS A 348 -21.30 -13.50 13.59
N SER A 349 -21.53 -13.11 14.84
CA SER A 349 -22.77 -12.43 15.26
C SER A 349 -22.88 -10.99 14.76
N CYS A 350 -21.76 -10.38 14.36
CA CYS A 350 -21.69 -9.05 13.78
C CYS A 350 -21.36 -9.03 12.27
N SER A 351 -21.24 -10.21 11.63
CA SER A 351 -20.84 -10.34 10.23
C SER A 351 -22.00 -10.67 9.29
N ILE A 352 -22.07 -10.01 8.12
CA ILE A 352 -23.00 -10.33 7.03
C ILE A 352 -22.19 -10.62 5.77
N ASP A 353 -22.32 -11.84 5.22
CA ASP A 353 -21.61 -12.29 4.02
C ASP A 353 -22.45 -12.12 2.76
N LEU A 354 -22.11 -11.13 1.93
CA LEU A 354 -22.77 -10.86 0.65
C LEU A 354 -22.59 -11.97 -0.40
N SER A 355 -21.77 -12.98 -0.11
CA SER A 355 -21.52 -14.15 -0.96
C SER A 355 -22.14 -15.44 -0.41
N ASP A 356 -22.93 -15.40 0.66
CA ASP A 356 -23.74 -16.54 1.11
C ASP A 356 -25.09 -16.64 0.38
N ASP A 357 -25.77 -17.79 0.48
CA ASP A 357 -27.05 -18.03 -0.22
C ASP A 357 -28.21 -17.13 0.22
N LYS A 358 -28.13 -16.54 1.41
CA LYS A 358 -29.18 -15.70 2.00
C LYS A 358 -29.08 -14.26 1.50
N HIS A 359 -27.86 -13.71 1.46
CA HIS A 359 -27.58 -12.31 1.16
C HIS A 359 -27.08 -12.06 -0.26
N LYS A 360 -26.62 -13.08 -1.00
CA LYS A 360 -26.24 -12.91 -2.41
C LYS A 360 -27.41 -12.35 -3.24
N LEU A 361 -27.05 -11.53 -4.23
CA LEU A 361 -28.00 -10.84 -5.10
C LEU A 361 -28.84 -11.85 -5.88
N ASN A 362 -30.17 -11.78 -5.74
CA ASN A 362 -31.06 -12.53 -6.61
C ASN A 362 -31.23 -11.83 -7.98
N ASN A 363 -31.84 -12.51 -8.95
CA ASN A 363 -31.98 -11.99 -10.31
C ASN A 363 -32.75 -10.65 -10.39
N GLU A 364 -33.68 -10.38 -9.48
CA GLU A 364 -34.43 -9.12 -9.46
C GLU A 364 -33.58 -7.99 -8.85
N GLU A 365 -32.80 -8.25 -7.80
CA GLU A 365 -31.81 -7.32 -7.28
C GLU A 365 -30.72 -7.00 -8.33
N LYS A 366 -30.16 -8.04 -8.98
CA LYS A 366 -29.19 -7.89 -10.08
C LYS A 366 -29.78 -7.05 -11.23
N LYS A 367 -31.02 -7.32 -11.64
CA LYS A 367 -31.72 -6.57 -12.70
C LYS A 367 -31.98 -5.11 -12.30
N ASN A 368 -32.38 -4.83 -11.07
CA ASN A 368 -32.60 -3.45 -10.61
C ASN A 368 -31.29 -2.65 -10.54
N ILE A 369 -30.20 -3.27 -10.09
CA ILE A 369 -28.84 -2.69 -10.17
C ILE A 369 -28.46 -2.40 -11.62
N LEU A 370 -28.63 -3.36 -12.53
CA LEU A 370 -28.34 -3.17 -13.96
C LEU A 370 -29.15 -1.99 -14.55
N MET A 371 -30.45 -1.93 -14.28
CA MET A 371 -31.36 -0.90 -14.80
C MET A 371 -31.09 0.51 -14.24
N SER A 372 -30.49 0.62 -13.05
CA SER A 372 -30.06 1.90 -12.48
C SER A 372 -29.00 2.61 -13.33
N TYR A 373 -28.14 1.84 -14.02
CA TYR A 373 -27.15 2.35 -14.98
C TYR A 373 -27.68 2.33 -16.42
N ALA A 374 -28.42 1.28 -16.78
CA ALA A 374 -28.87 0.99 -18.14
C ALA A 374 -30.04 1.86 -18.65
N SER A 375 -30.45 2.91 -17.92
CA SER A 375 -31.75 3.59 -18.08
C SER A 375 -32.03 4.24 -19.45
N ASN A 376 -31.02 4.34 -20.33
CA ASN A 376 -31.14 4.81 -21.73
C ASN A 376 -30.51 3.83 -22.75
N SER A 377 -30.25 2.57 -22.37
CA SER A 377 -29.51 1.61 -23.20
C SER A 377 -30.41 0.55 -23.85
N GLY A 378 -30.16 0.26 -25.13
CA GLY A 378 -30.91 -0.72 -25.92
C GLY A 378 -30.42 -2.16 -25.73
N LEU A 379 -30.22 -2.61 -24.49
CA LEU A 379 -29.78 -3.99 -24.21
C LEU A 379 -30.78 -5.02 -24.75
N LEU A 380 -30.28 -6.05 -25.44
CA LEU A 380 -31.12 -7.16 -25.90
C LEU A 380 -31.51 -8.05 -24.71
N LYS A 381 -32.67 -8.71 -24.81
CA LYS A 381 -33.18 -9.60 -23.75
C LYS A 381 -32.21 -10.76 -23.46
N ASP A 382 -31.58 -11.29 -24.51
CA ASP A 382 -30.66 -12.41 -24.39
C ASP A 382 -29.36 -11.98 -23.70
N ASP A 383 -28.86 -10.78 -24.00
CA ASP A 383 -27.71 -10.18 -23.29
C ASP A 383 -28.01 -10.02 -21.80
N ILE A 384 -29.19 -9.49 -21.45
CA ILE A 384 -29.63 -9.36 -20.04
C ILE A 384 -29.60 -10.73 -19.36
N SER A 385 -30.12 -11.78 -20.00
CA SER A 385 -30.11 -13.13 -19.43
C SER A 385 -28.69 -13.64 -19.12
N GLY A 386 -27.74 -13.41 -20.05
CA GLY A 386 -26.33 -13.80 -19.89
C GLY A 386 -25.51 -12.90 -18.96
N ILE A 387 -25.99 -11.68 -18.67
CA ILE A 387 -25.40 -10.77 -17.69
C ILE A 387 -25.83 -11.17 -16.27
N LEU A 388 -27.09 -11.53 -16.06
CA LEU A 388 -27.63 -11.89 -14.73
C LEU A 388 -27.04 -13.18 -14.14
N THR A 389 -26.47 -14.07 -14.95
CA THR A 389 -25.74 -15.27 -14.49
C THR A 389 -24.37 -14.97 -13.85
N THR A 390 -23.95 -13.71 -13.83
CA THR A 390 -22.64 -13.30 -13.28
C THR A 390 -22.72 -13.24 -11.76
N GLU A 391 -21.87 -13.98 -11.06
CA GLU A 391 -21.88 -14.05 -9.59
C GLU A 391 -20.84 -13.15 -8.92
N GLU A 392 -19.65 -13.00 -9.51
CA GLU A 392 -18.59 -12.15 -8.97
C GLU A 392 -18.65 -10.73 -9.54
N TYR A 393 -18.18 -9.74 -8.76
CA TYR A 393 -18.06 -8.33 -9.17
C TYR A 393 -19.34 -7.66 -9.70
N PHE A 394 -20.53 -8.28 -9.64
CA PHE A 394 -21.69 -7.86 -10.45
C PHE A 394 -22.05 -6.36 -10.36
N PRO A 395 -22.23 -5.74 -9.17
CA PRO A 395 -22.50 -4.30 -9.07
C PRO A 395 -21.38 -3.43 -9.67
N LEU A 396 -20.12 -3.81 -9.44
CA LEU A 396 -18.96 -3.14 -10.02
C LEU A 396 -18.98 -3.25 -11.55
N LEU A 397 -19.25 -4.43 -12.10
CA LEU A 397 -19.28 -4.65 -13.55
C LEU A 397 -20.41 -3.88 -14.23
N CYS A 398 -21.59 -3.74 -13.60
CA CYS A 398 -22.61 -2.82 -14.10
C CYS A 398 -22.07 -1.38 -14.20
N LYS A 399 -21.44 -0.88 -13.12
CA LYS A 399 -20.88 0.48 -13.07
C LYS A 399 -19.81 0.70 -14.16
N LEU A 400 -18.88 -0.25 -14.30
CA LEU A 400 -17.77 -0.21 -15.26
C LEU A 400 -18.20 -0.44 -16.72
N TYR A 401 -19.24 -1.23 -16.97
CA TYR A 401 -19.77 -1.47 -18.31
C TYR A 401 -20.43 -0.21 -18.88
N PHE A 402 -21.13 0.56 -18.03
CA PHE A 402 -21.80 1.80 -18.46
C PHE A 402 -20.94 3.06 -18.36
N SER A 403 -19.75 3.00 -17.76
CA SER A 403 -18.82 4.14 -17.71
C SER A 403 -18.10 4.41 -19.03
N ASP A 404 -17.88 3.38 -19.87
CA ASP A 404 -17.29 3.52 -21.20
C ASP A 404 -18.18 2.86 -22.28
N LYS A 405 -18.36 3.54 -23.41
CA LYS A 405 -19.04 2.98 -24.59
C LYS A 405 -18.26 1.84 -25.22
N ASN A 406 -16.93 1.82 -25.11
CA ASN A 406 -16.11 0.72 -25.63
C ASN A 406 -16.45 -0.60 -24.91
N ASN A 407 -16.64 -0.57 -23.59
CA ASN A 407 -17.06 -1.73 -22.81
C ASN A 407 -18.41 -2.29 -23.30
N GLN A 408 -19.32 -1.42 -23.74
CA GLN A 408 -20.61 -1.82 -24.29
C GLN A 408 -20.50 -2.54 -25.64
N THR A 409 -19.45 -2.29 -26.43
CA THR A 409 -19.21 -3.04 -27.68
C THR A 409 -18.69 -4.47 -27.44
N ILE A 410 -18.18 -4.77 -26.25
CA ILE A 410 -17.72 -6.11 -25.85
C ILE A 410 -18.91 -7.01 -25.47
N GLY A 411 -20.06 -6.39 -25.13
CA GLY A 411 -21.29 -7.10 -24.79
C GLY A 411 -21.14 -8.01 -23.55
N PRO A 412 -21.91 -9.12 -23.47
CA PRO A 412 -21.90 -10.00 -22.29
C PRO A 412 -20.56 -10.63 -21.93
N ARG A 413 -19.57 -10.66 -22.85
CA ARG A 413 -18.21 -11.14 -22.53
C ARG A 413 -17.56 -10.32 -21.41
N PHE A 414 -17.84 -9.01 -21.35
CA PHE A 414 -17.35 -8.13 -20.28
C PHE A 414 -17.72 -8.64 -18.87
N PHE A 415 -18.91 -9.22 -18.72
CA PHE A 415 -19.38 -9.75 -17.45
C PHE A 415 -18.90 -11.17 -17.15
N LYS A 416 -18.72 -12.00 -18.19
CA LYS A 416 -18.30 -13.40 -18.06
C LYS A 416 -16.79 -13.56 -17.90
N GLU A 417 -15.99 -12.68 -18.50
CA GLU A 417 -14.53 -12.73 -18.50
C GLU A 417 -13.90 -11.37 -18.11
N PRO A 418 -14.30 -10.74 -16.98
CA PRO A 418 -13.89 -9.37 -16.66
C PRO A 418 -12.36 -9.22 -16.56
N PHE A 419 -11.67 -10.24 -16.01
CA PHE A 419 -10.21 -10.28 -15.94
C PHE A 419 -9.56 -10.24 -17.33
N ASN A 420 -9.96 -11.15 -18.23
CA ASN A 420 -9.41 -11.24 -19.59
C ASN A 420 -9.64 -9.93 -20.34
N VAL A 421 -10.85 -9.38 -20.25
CA VAL A 421 -11.22 -8.12 -20.93
C VAL A 421 -10.39 -6.94 -20.42
N CYS A 422 -10.23 -6.80 -19.10
CA CYS A 422 -9.40 -5.74 -18.53
C CYS A 422 -7.92 -5.90 -18.92
N GLN A 423 -7.38 -7.13 -18.84
CA GLN A 423 -6.02 -7.47 -19.25
C GLN A 423 -5.77 -7.18 -20.74
N GLU A 424 -6.70 -7.57 -21.63
CA GLU A 424 -6.65 -7.30 -23.06
C GLU A 424 -6.60 -5.79 -23.33
N GLN A 425 -7.46 -5.00 -22.67
CA GLN A 425 -7.45 -3.54 -22.84
C GLN A 425 -6.12 -2.89 -22.40
N ILE A 426 -5.56 -3.30 -21.26
CA ILE A 426 -4.26 -2.78 -20.78
C ILE A 426 -3.13 -3.13 -21.75
N ARG A 427 -3.10 -4.38 -22.25
CA ARG A 427 -2.12 -4.81 -23.24
C ARG A 427 -2.31 -4.14 -24.60
N ASN A 428 -3.54 -3.81 -24.99
CA ASN A 428 -3.81 -3.04 -26.18
C ASN A 428 -3.30 -1.59 -26.06
N PHE A 429 -3.37 -0.97 -24.88
CA PHE A 429 -2.74 0.35 -24.67
C PHE A 429 -1.22 0.31 -24.87
N ARG A 430 -0.56 -0.79 -24.46
CA ARG A 430 0.89 -1.00 -24.66
C ARG A 430 1.26 -1.24 -26.13
N ASN A 431 0.47 -2.06 -26.83
CA ASN A 431 0.81 -2.61 -28.15
C ASN A 431 0.27 -1.79 -29.34
N ASP A 432 -0.70 -0.88 -29.15
CA ASP A 432 -1.19 0.02 -30.20
C ASP A 432 -0.10 1.05 -30.54
N SER A 433 0.14 1.28 -31.83
CA SER A 433 1.12 2.24 -32.35
C SER A 433 0.69 3.71 -32.17
N LYS A 434 -0.55 3.97 -31.77
CA LYS A 434 -1.02 5.31 -31.40
C LYS A 434 -0.37 5.80 -30.11
N LYS A 435 0.28 6.96 -30.19
CA LYS A 435 0.88 7.64 -29.05
C LYS A 435 -0.07 7.84 -27.86
N GLU A 436 -1.35 8.09 -28.10
CA GLU A 436 -2.37 8.24 -27.05
C GLU A 436 -2.58 6.93 -26.25
N CYS A 437 -2.52 5.78 -26.91
CA CYS A 437 -2.62 4.47 -26.25
C CYS A 437 -1.38 4.22 -25.38
N GLN A 438 -0.18 4.48 -25.91
CA GLN A 438 1.07 4.37 -25.16
C GLN A 438 1.11 5.32 -23.95
N GLN A 439 0.56 6.53 -24.08
CA GLN A 439 0.41 7.49 -22.97
C GLN A 439 -0.56 6.98 -21.90
N LYS A 440 -1.68 6.33 -22.27
CA LYS A 440 -2.58 5.64 -21.33
C LYS A 440 -1.87 4.50 -20.60
N TYR A 441 -1.08 3.69 -21.31
CA TYR A 441 -0.30 2.63 -20.66
C TYR A 441 0.73 3.20 -19.68
N CYS A 442 1.49 4.21 -20.09
CA CYS A 442 2.46 4.89 -19.23
C CYS A 442 1.81 5.54 -18.00
N ALA A 443 0.61 6.09 -18.14
CA ALA A 443 -0.17 6.63 -17.03
C ALA A 443 -0.52 5.55 -15.99
N LEU A 444 -0.95 4.37 -16.44
CA LEU A 444 -1.24 3.23 -15.56
C LEU A 444 0.03 2.68 -14.90
N VAL A 445 1.14 2.56 -15.64
CA VAL A 445 2.46 2.17 -15.10
C VAL A 445 2.92 3.14 -14.01
N LEU A 446 2.82 4.45 -14.25
CA LEU A 446 3.19 5.45 -13.26
C LEU A 446 2.33 5.35 -11.99
N LEU A 447 1.03 5.06 -12.14
CA LEU A 447 0.13 4.88 -11.01
C LEU A 447 0.43 3.60 -10.19
N VAL A 448 0.92 2.53 -10.84
CA VAL A 448 1.49 1.36 -10.14
C VAL A 448 2.74 1.75 -9.37
N LEU A 449 3.71 2.41 -10.01
CA LEU A 449 4.97 2.84 -9.38
C LEU A 449 4.74 3.82 -8.21
N CYS A 450 3.66 4.57 -8.23
CA CYS A 450 3.29 5.52 -7.18
C CYS A 450 2.32 4.94 -6.14
N ASN A 451 2.26 3.60 -5.99
CA ASN A 451 1.43 2.92 -4.99
C ASN A 451 -0.03 3.44 -4.97
N ASN A 452 -0.66 3.53 -6.15
CA ASN A 452 -2.05 3.96 -6.31
C ASN A 452 -2.33 5.46 -5.97
N GLN A 453 -1.32 6.30 -5.78
CA GLN A 453 -1.48 7.73 -5.48
C GLN A 453 -0.60 8.60 -6.38
N LEU A 454 -1.20 9.34 -7.32
CA LEU A 454 -0.47 10.18 -8.28
C LEU A 454 -1.06 11.59 -8.38
N CYS A 455 -0.32 12.58 -7.86
CA CYS A 455 -0.53 14.00 -8.15
C CYS A 455 0.38 14.40 -9.33
N VAL A 456 -0.20 14.85 -10.45
CA VAL A 456 0.56 15.14 -11.69
C VAL A 456 1.35 16.44 -11.55
N GLU A 457 0.80 17.39 -10.79
CA GLU A 457 1.36 18.69 -10.47
C GLU A 457 2.64 18.60 -9.60
N ASP A 458 2.83 17.49 -8.88
CA ASP A 458 3.97 17.28 -7.99
C ASP A 458 5.16 16.58 -8.66
N ILE A 459 5.00 16.05 -9.88
CA ILE A 459 6.09 15.41 -10.67
C ILE A 459 7.30 16.35 -10.87
N HIS A 460 7.08 17.67 -10.84
CA HIS A 460 8.15 18.66 -10.95
C HIS A 460 8.72 19.15 -9.62
N LYS A 461 8.13 18.74 -8.48
CA LYS A 461 8.48 19.20 -7.13
C LYS A 461 9.15 18.10 -6.30
N ASP A 462 8.71 16.85 -6.48
CA ASP A 462 9.24 15.68 -5.78
C ASP A 462 10.22 14.94 -6.70
N ASP A 463 11.47 14.85 -6.26
CA ASP A 463 12.56 14.18 -7.01
C ASP A 463 12.31 12.68 -7.18
N ARG A 464 11.75 11.98 -6.17
CA ARG A 464 11.43 10.55 -6.24
C ARG A 464 10.28 10.29 -7.20
N LEU A 465 9.28 11.18 -7.21
CA LEU A 465 8.19 11.10 -8.18
C LEU A 465 8.68 11.37 -9.61
N ARG A 466 9.63 12.30 -9.78
CA ARG A 466 10.29 12.55 -11.07
C ARG A 466 11.07 11.33 -11.56
N GLU A 467 11.80 10.64 -10.69
CA GLU A 467 12.49 9.39 -11.03
C GLU A 467 11.52 8.29 -11.49
N LYS A 468 10.41 8.10 -10.78
CA LYS A 468 9.33 7.18 -11.18
C LYS A 468 8.70 7.57 -12.52
N PHE A 469 8.54 8.86 -12.79
CA PHE A 469 8.05 9.38 -14.07
C PHE A 469 9.01 9.05 -15.22
N GLU A 470 10.30 9.35 -15.09
CA GLU A 470 11.31 9.03 -16.12
C GLU A 470 11.46 7.50 -16.33
N LEU A 471 11.34 6.70 -15.26
CA LEU A 471 11.28 5.24 -15.37
C LEU A 471 10.05 4.78 -16.18
N ALA A 472 8.86 5.32 -15.90
CA ALA A 472 7.65 4.97 -16.65
C ALA A 472 7.78 5.35 -18.13
N LEU A 473 8.32 6.53 -18.44
CA LEU A 473 8.62 6.95 -19.82
C LEU A 473 9.55 5.96 -20.53
N LYS A 474 10.62 5.54 -19.86
CA LYS A 474 11.60 4.57 -20.37
C LYS A 474 10.98 3.18 -20.62
N LEU A 475 10.16 2.67 -19.70
CA LEU A 475 9.54 1.35 -19.82
C LEU A 475 8.48 1.28 -20.93
N CYS A 476 7.85 2.41 -21.23
CA CYS A 476 6.86 2.54 -22.30
C CYS A 476 7.47 3.02 -23.64
N ASP A 477 8.78 3.27 -23.70
CA ASP A 477 9.50 3.86 -24.85
C ASP A 477 8.83 5.12 -25.42
N ILE A 478 8.37 6.02 -24.55
CA ILE A 478 7.75 7.29 -24.95
C ILE A 478 8.49 8.51 -24.39
N LYS A 479 8.44 9.60 -25.17
CA LYS A 479 8.84 10.94 -24.73
C LYS A 479 7.59 11.83 -24.69
N THR A 480 7.17 12.20 -23.48
CA THR A 480 5.99 13.04 -23.24
C THR A 480 6.17 13.91 -21.99
N LYS A 481 5.28 14.88 -21.78
CA LYS A 481 5.30 15.77 -20.61
C LYS A 481 4.30 15.29 -19.55
N SER A 482 4.54 15.66 -18.29
CA SER A 482 3.68 15.40 -17.13
C SER A 482 2.20 15.70 -17.39
N HIS A 483 1.87 16.91 -17.88
CA HIS A 483 0.48 17.29 -18.19
C HIS A 483 -0.19 16.36 -19.20
N THR A 484 0.55 15.81 -20.17
CA THR A 484 0.01 14.88 -21.16
C THR A 484 -0.31 13.51 -20.56
N ILE A 485 0.39 13.12 -19.49
CA ILE A 485 0.00 11.97 -18.66
C ILE A 485 -1.25 12.31 -17.83
N GLY A 486 -1.39 13.54 -17.33
CA GLY A 486 -2.63 14.04 -16.73
C GLY A 486 -3.83 13.98 -17.69
N ASP A 487 -3.66 14.43 -18.94
CA ASP A 487 -4.68 14.30 -19.99
C ASP A 487 -5.03 12.83 -20.26
N ALA A 488 -4.03 11.94 -20.33
CA ALA A 488 -4.25 10.51 -20.50
C ALA A 488 -5.04 9.88 -19.32
N LEU A 489 -4.65 10.17 -18.07
CA LEU A 489 -5.39 9.77 -16.86
C LEU A 489 -6.84 10.25 -16.90
N LYS A 490 -7.07 11.50 -17.33
CA LYS A 490 -8.41 12.06 -17.47
C LYS A 490 -9.27 11.31 -18.49
N THR A 491 -8.69 10.81 -19.58
CA THR A 491 -9.41 9.94 -20.54
C THR A 491 -9.66 8.51 -20.04
N LEU A 492 -9.03 8.12 -18.93
CA LEU A 492 -9.18 6.83 -18.25
C LEU A 492 -10.15 6.89 -17.06
N GLU A 493 -10.65 8.08 -16.71
CA GLU A 493 -11.56 8.30 -15.59
C GLU A 493 -12.89 7.55 -15.75
N GLY A 494 -13.37 6.96 -14.66
CA GLY A 494 -14.66 6.26 -14.62
C GLY A 494 -14.58 4.76 -14.86
N PHE A 495 -13.55 4.28 -15.55
CA PHE A 495 -13.28 2.84 -15.73
C PHE A 495 -11.95 2.42 -15.10
N PHE A 496 -10.83 2.98 -15.54
CA PHE A 496 -9.50 2.60 -15.03
C PHE A 496 -9.11 3.39 -13.78
N VAL A 497 -9.34 4.70 -13.79
CA VAL A 497 -8.93 5.61 -12.70
C VAL A 497 -10.08 6.46 -12.18
N LYS A 498 -9.87 7.08 -11.02
CA LYS A 498 -10.71 8.14 -10.44
C LYS A 498 -9.79 9.23 -9.91
N LYS A 499 -10.24 10.49 -9.94
CA LYS A 499 -9.57 11.60 -9.26
C LYS A 499 -10.28 11.87 -7.92
N ILE A 500 -9.52 11.95 -6.84
CA ILE A 500 -10.00 12.40 -5.52
C ILE A 500 -9.16 13.64 -5.19
N ASP A 501 -9.83 14.79 -5.08
CA ASP A 501 -9.17 16.10 -5.06
C ASP A 501 -8.18 16.24 -6.25
N ASP A 502 -6.91 16.56 -6.02
CA ASP A 502 -5.89 16.60 -7.07
C ASP A 502 -5.12 15.28 -7.31
N THR A 503 -5.44 14.20 -6.58
CA THR A 503 -4.73 12.91 -6.69
C THR A 503 -5.50 11.85 -7.49
N TYR A 504 -4.84 11.28 -8.50
CA TYR A 504 -5.32 10.13 -9.25
C TYR A 504 -5.09 8.81 -8.51
N HIS A 505 -6.09 7.94 -8.58
CA HIS A 505 -6.13 6.60 -8.01
C HIS A 505 -6.75 5.63 -9.01
N PHE A 506 -6.45 4.33 -8.91
CA PHE A 506 -7.22 3.27 -9.58
C PHE A 506 -8.68 3.32 -9.15
N TYR A 507 -9.58 3.04 -10.09
CA TYR A 507 -11.01 3.18 -9.85
C TYR A 507 -11.51 2.25 -8.73
N HIS A 508 -11.07 0.99 -8.76
CA HIS A 508 -11.40 -0.07 -7.82
C HIS A 508 -10.27 -1.11 -7.79
N ASP A 509 -10.07 -1.77 -6.65
CA ASP A 509 -9.02 -2.79 -6.43
C ASP A 509 -8.87 -3.77 -7.59
N PHE A 510 -9.95 -4.44 -8.02
CA PHE A 510 -9.96 -5.28 -9.23
C PHE A 510 -9.14 -4.74 -10.42
N VAL A 511 -9.27 -3.44 -10.74
CA VAL A 511 -8.53 -2.81 -11.85
C VAL A 511 -7.05 -2.65 -11.50
N MET A 512 -6.74 -2.25 -10.27
CA MET A 512 -5.39 -2.19 -9.74
C MET A 512 -4.74 -3.58 -9.80
N GLU A 513 -5.42 -4.62 -9.31
CA GLU A 513 -4.95 -6.01 -9.28
C GLU A 513 -4.64 -6.55 -10.69
N VAL A 514 -5.52 -6.32 -11.68
CA VAL A 514 -5.24 -6.67 -13.08
C VAL A 514 -4.05 -5.86 -13.62
N THR A 515 -3.97 -4.55 -13.33
CA THR A 515 -2.91 -3.68 -13.85
C THR A 515 -1.55 -4.03 -13.27
N THR A 516 -1.46 -4.25 -11.96
CA THR A 516 -0.23 -4.68 -11.27
C THR A 516 0.19 -6.08 -11.69
N PHE A 517 -0.76 -6.99 -11.95
CA PHE A 517 -0.46 -8.31 -12.50
C PHE A 517 0.11 -8.22 -13.93
N VAL A 518 -0.49 -7.42 -14.81
CA VAL A 518 0.02 -7.21 -16.17
C VAL A 518 1.40 -6.56 -16.13
N PHE A 519 1.60 -5.50 -15.35
CA PHE A 519 2.92 -4.88 -15.18
C PHE A 519 3.95 -5.86 -14.60
N GLY A 520 3.59 -6.59 -13.55
CA GLY A 520 4.45 -7.56 -12.87
C GLY A 520 4.89 -8.74 -13.74
N THR A 521 4.03 -9.19 -14.64
CA THR A 521 4.35 -10.26 -15.60
C THR A 521 5.11 -9.75 -16.82
N ASP A 522 4.82 -8.53 -17.28
CA ASP A 522 5.46 -7.93 -18.46
C ASP A 522 6.85 -7.32 -18.13
N TYR A 523 7.07 -6.83 -16.91
CA TYR A 523 8.31 -6.18 -16.42
C TYR A 523 8.74 -6.72 -15.04
N PRO A 524 9.12 -8.01 -14.92
CA PRO A 524 9.35 -8.61 -13.60
C PRO A 524 10.57 -8.04 -12.87
N ARG A 525 11.62 -7.65 -13.60
CA ARG A 525 12.85 -7.10 -13.01
C ARG A 525 12.61 -5.72 -12.40
N GLU A 526 11.91 -4.86 -13.12
CA GLU A 526 11.54 -3.53 -12.64
C GLU A 526 10.48 -3.60 -11.54
N THR A 527 9.62 -4.62 -11.56
CA THR A 527 8.71 -4.90 -10.45
C THR A 527 9.49 -5.24 -9.18
N ILE A 528 10.50 -6.12 -9.25
CA ILE A 528 11.41 -6.40 -8.13
C ILE A 528 12.13 -5.11 -7.69
N GLN A 529 12.68 -4.33 -8.64
CA GLN A 529 13.50 -3.17 -8.32
C GLN A 529 12.72 -1.99 -7.72
N TYR A 530 11.47 -1.73 -8.14
CA TYR A 530 10.75 -0.50 -7.81
C TYR A 530 9.40 -0.68 -7.11
N ALA A 531 8.86 -1.89 -7.04
CA ALA A 531 7.62 -2.11 -6.29
C ALA A 531 7.85 -1.94 -4.78
N ASP A 532 6.75 -1.61 -4.10
CA ASP A 532 6.64 -1.63 -2.66
C ASP A 532 7.02 -3.02 -2.11
N ILE A 533 7.84 -3.08 -1.06
CA ILE A 533 8.26 -4.37 -0.47
C ILE A 533 7.08 -5.18 0.07
N GLY A 534 6.01 -4.51 0.53
CA GLY A 534 4.75 -5.14 0.91
C GLY A 534 3.93 -5.62 -0.29
N PHE A 535 4.03 -4.97 -1.45
CA PHE A 535 3.50 -5.52 -2.70
C PHE A 535 4.26 -6.79 -3.10
N LEU A 536 5.60 -6.79 -3.01
CA LEU A 536 6.41 -7.99 -3.25
C LEU A 536 5.99 -9.14 -2.31
N ARG A 537 5.87 -8.88 -1.00
CA ARG A 537 5.35 -9.85 -0.01
C ARG A 537 3.98 -10.41 -0.37
N ARG A 538 3.04 -9.55 -0.79
CA ARG A 538 1.63 -9.93 -1.01
C ARG A 538 1.33 -10.54 -2.38
N ARG A 539 2.16 -10.27 -3.41
CA ARG A 539 1.85 -10.59 -4.81
C ARG A 539 2.93 -11.31 -5.60
N VAL A 540 4.18 -11.33 -5.15
CA VAL A 540 5.28 -11.94 -5.91
C VAL A 540 5.67 -13.26 -5.25
N ASN A 541 5.80 -14.32 -6.07
CA ASN A 541 6.23 -15.63 -5.60
C ASN A 541 7.17 -16.30 -6.61
N LEU A 542 7.98 -17.25 -6.15
CA LEU A 542 8.84 -18.06 -7.02
C LEU A 542 8.09 -19.31 -7.50
N LYS A 543 8.29 -19.71 -8.77
CA LYS A 543 7.74 -20.97 -9.29
C LYS A 543 8.35 -22.17 -8.58
N SER A 544 7.48 -23.02 -8.03
CA SER A 544 7.93 -24.25 -7.37
C SER A 544 8.14 -25.36 -8.41
N SER A 545 9.13 -26.23 -8.18
CA SER A 545 9.44 -27.33 -9.08
C SER A 545 8.28 -28.34 -9.19
N ASP A 546 7.47 -28.42 -8.13
CA ASP A 546 6.36 -29.36 -7.96
C ASP A 546 4.98 -28.65 -8.00
N ASP A 547 4.77 -27.71 -8.93
CA ASP A 547 3.48 -27.05 -9.16
C ASP A 547 2.41 -27.98 -9.82
N ASN A 548 2.26 -29.19 -9.26
CA ASN A 548 1.09 -30.06 -9.41
C ASN A 548 -0.03 -29.72 -8.41
N ARG A 549 0.11 -28.63 -7.63
CA ARG A 549 -0.88 -28.19 -6.64
C ARG A 549 -2.19 -27.78 -7.33
N LYS A 550 -3.24 -28.56 -7.09
CA LYS A 550 -4.64 -28.27 -7.45
C LYS A 550 -5.33 -27.32 -6.46
N GLU A 551 -4.57 -26.45 -5.81
CA GLU A 551 -5.13 -25.40 -4.96
C GLU A 551 -5.58 -24.23 -5.85
N GLU A 552 -6.57 -23.45 -5.40
CA GLU A 552 -7.00 -22.25 -6.11
C GLU A 552 -5.90 -21.18 -6.03
N VAL A 553 -4.96 -21.24 -6.98
CA VAL A 553 -3.92 -20.23 -7.16
C VAL A 553 -4.60 -18.87 -7.34
N ASP A 554 -4.24 -17.90 -6.49
CA ASP A 554 -4.66 -16.51 -6.66
C ASP A 554 -4.25 -16.04 -8.06
N LYS A 555 -5.25 -15.71 -8.88
CA LYS A 555 -5.11 -15.32 -10.29
C LYS A 555 -4.23 -14.07 -10.48
N PHE A 556 -4.01 -13.31 -9.41
CA PHE A 556 -3.20 -12.09 -9.39
C PHE A 556 -1.78 -12.28 -8.83
N THR A 557 -1.39 -13.50 -8.42
CA THR A 557 -0.01 -13.79 -7.99
C THR A 557 0.95 -13.80 -9.19
N ILE A 558 2.01 -13.01 -9.09
CA ILE A 558 3.07 -12.87 -10.09
C ILE A 558 4.15 -13.91 -9.81
N TYR A 559 4.16 -14.98 -10.60
CA TYR A 559 5.12 -16.07 -10.48
C TYR A 559 6.40 -15.82 -11.29
N LEU A 560 7.51 -15.56 -10.58
CA LEU A 560 8.82 -15.36 -11.16
C LEU A 560 9.46 -16.68 -11.61
N ASN A 561 10.20 -16.61 -12.71
CA ASN A 561 11.09 -17.70 -13.16
C ASN A 561 12.44 -17.61 -12.44
N ASP A 562 13.15 -18.75 -12.34
CA ASP A 562 14.44 -18.93 -11.68
C ASP A 562 15.55 -17.94 -12.08
N LYS A 563 15.44 -17.29 -13.25
CA LYS A 563 16.37 -16.24 -13.69
C LYS A 563 16.29 -14.93 -12.90
N TYR A 564 15.20 -14.69 -12.16
CA TYR A 564 14.99 -13.49 -11.35
C TYR A 564 15.19 -13.75 -9.84
N VAL A 565 15.61 -14.96 -9.46
CA VAL A 565 15.82 -15.33 -8.04
C VAL A 565 16.89 -14.45 -7.40
N SER A 566 18.00 -14.19 -8.11
CA SER A 566 19.07 -13.33 -7.60
C SER A 566 18.68 -11.84 -7.56
N ASP A 567 17.96 -11.31 -8.58
CA ASP A 567 17.42 -9.93 -8.51
C ASP A 567 16.50 -9.77 -7.28
N LEU A 568 15.65 -10.78 -6.98
CA LEU A 568 14.77 -10.77 -5.80
C LEU A 568 15.54 -10.92 -4.50
N ALA A 569 16.52 -11.82 -4.44
CA ALA A 569 17.37 -12.02 -3.27
C ALA A 569 18.11 -10.73 -2.91
N GLU A 570 18.77 -10.08 -3.87
CA GLU A 570 19.45 -8.79 -3.70
C GLU A 570 18.48 -7.72 -3.16
N ARG A 571 17.27 -7.60 -3.74
CA ARG A 571 16.27 -6.65 -3.26
C ARG A 571 15.79 -6.93 -1.83
N LEU A 572 15.52 -8.20 -1.49
CA LEU A 572 15.11 -8.58 -0.12
C LEU A 572 16.26 -8.40 0.87
N PHE A 573 17.51 -8.55 0.43
CA PHE A 573 18.70 -8.29 1.23
C PHE A 573 18.84 -6.80 1.56
N ASP A 574 18.70 -5.92 0.58
CA ASP A 574 18.82 -4.47 0.81
C ASP A 574 17.72 -3.95 1.73
N ASP A 575 16.47 -4.39 1.51
CA ASP A 575 15.31 -3.93 2.29
C ASP A 575 15.30 -4.45 3.75
N ILE A 576 16.07 -5.50 4.10
CA ILE A 576 16.08 -6.05 5.49
C ILE A 576 16.63 -5.03 6.49
N PHE A 577 17.59 -4.20 6.07
CA PHE A 577 18.19 -3.16 6.91
C PHE A 577 17.43 -1.84 6.87
N GLY A 578 16.32 -1.77 6.12
CA GLY A 578 15.44 -0.61 6.05
C GLY A 578 14.32 -0.62 7.09
N ASP A 579 13.54 0.46 7.11
CA ASP A 579 12.41 0.67 8.05
C ASP A 579 11.26 -0.36 7.92
N ARG A 580 11.37 -1.32 6.99
CA ARG A 580 10.31 -2.28 6.61
C ARG A 580 10.74 -3.75 6.69
N LEU A 581 11.66 -4.05 7.61
CA LEU A 581 12.07 -5.39 8.01
C LEU A 581 10.91 -6.42 8.04
N LEU A 582 9.75 -6.06 8.63
CA LEU A 582 8.61 -6.98 8.72
C LEU A 582 8.02 -7.39 7.37
N ASP A 583 8.04 -6.53 6.35
CA ASP A 583 7.60 -6.89 5.00
C ASP A 583 8.58 -7.87 4.32
N VAL A 584 9.86 -7.83 4.68
CA VAL A 584 10.88 -8.78 4.21
C VAL A 584 10.74 -10.12 4.94
N VAL A 585 10.72 -10.10 6.28
CA VAL A 585 10.55 -11.27 7.17
C VAL A 585 9.32 -12.10 6.80
N LEU A 586 8.20 -11.43 6.54
CA LEU A 586 6.92 -12.08 6.22
C LEU A 586 6.75 -12.37 4.72
N ASN A 587 7.79 -12.18 3.90
CA ASN A 587 7.72 -12.49 2.46
C ASN A 587 7.83 -14.01 2.22
N PRO A 588 6.83 -14.65 1.57
CA PRO A 588 6.85 -16.09 1.31
C PRO A 588 8.09 -16.59 0.56
N CYS A 589 8.73 -15.74 -0.25
CA CYS A 589 9.92 -16.09 -1.03
C CYS A 589 11.16 -16.33 -0.16
N VAL A 590 11.26 -15.74 1.03
CA VAL A 590 12.40 -15.93 1.95
C VAL A 590 12.51 -17.38 2.43
N ARG A 591 11.39 -18.11 2.45
CA ARG A 591 11.32 -19.52 2.82
C ARG A 591 11.60 -20.48 1.64
N ASN A 592 11.91 -19.96 0.45
CA ASN A 592 12.12 -20.77 -0.75
C ASN A 592 13.57 -21.24 -0.87
N GLU A 593 13.77 -22.56 -1.00
CA GLU A 593 15.09 -23.20 -1.11
C GLU A 593 15.97 -22.57 -2.20
N LYS A 594 15.41 -22.23 -3.38
CA LYS A 594 16.17 -21.62 -4.49
C LYS A 594 16.77 -20.26 -4.12
N LEU A 595 16.10 -19.52 -3.24
CA LEU A 595 16.54 -18.20 -2.77
C LEU A 595 17.62 -18.37 -1.68
N LEU A 596 17.42 -19.33 -0.77
CA LEU A 596 18.37 -19.72 0.28
C LEU A 596 19.70 -20.27 -0.26
N GLU A 597 19.67 -21.07 -1.32
CA GLU A 597 20.85 -21.72 -1.88
C GLU A 597 21.84 -20.76 -2.57
N ARG A 598 21.34 -19.70 -3.21
CA ARG A 598 22.16 -18.83 -4.08
C ARG A 598 22.80 -17.68 -3.34
N ASP A 599 21.98 -16.77 -2.80
CA ASP A 599 22.44 -15.45 -2.37
C ASP A 599 22.00 -15.09 -0.93
N MET A 600 21.24 -15.97 -0.24
CA MET A 600 20.57 -15.66 1.03
C MET A 600 21.01 -16.48 2.24
N LYS A 601 22.14 -17.21 2.17
CA LYS A 601 22.75 -17.87 3.36
C LYS A 601 22.94 -16.90 4.53
N THR A 602 23.17 -15.62 4.22
CA THR A 602 23.31 -14.53 5.20
C THR A 602 21.97 -14.04 5.75
N LEU A 603 20.87 -14.16 5.00
CA LEU A 603 19.54 -13.67 5.42
C LEU A 603 18.81 -14.65 6.34
N THR A 604 19.09 -15.95 6.20
CA THR A 604 18.59 -17.01 7.11
C THR A 604 19.04 -16.80 8.56
N ILE A 605 20.03 -15.93 8.77
CA ILE A 605 20.65 -15.60 10.05
C ILE A 605 19.96 -14.40 10.75
N PHE A 606 19.17 -13.60 10.02
CA PHE A 606 18.48 -12.40 10.55
C PHE A 606 16.96 -12.54 10.71
N ILE A 607 16.35 -13.48 9.97
CA ILE A 607 14.88 -13.60 9.84
C ILE A 607 14.30 -14.76 10.67
N TRP A 608 15.16 -15.67 11.11
CA TRP A 608 14.83 -16.76 12.01
C TRP A 608 15.50 -16.48 13.35
#